data_AF-A0AA88V2Z2-F1
#
_entry.id   AF-A0AA88V2Z2-F1
#
_cell.length_a   1.000
_cell.length_b   1.000
_cell.length_c   1.000
_cell.angle_alpha   90.00
_cell.angle_beta   90.00
_cell.angle_gamma   90.00
#
_symmetry.space_group_name_H-M   'P 1'
#
loop_
_entity.id
_entity.type
_entity.pdbx_description
1 polymer ?
#
loop_
_entity_poly.entity_id
_entity_poly.type
_entity_poly.pdbx_seq_one_letter_code
_entity_poly.pdbx_strand_id
1 'polypeptide(L)' 'MEIWNLAGISMSFQFAEHLREAVTYIEQGHIRVGPDTVTDPAFLVTRNMEDFVTWVDTSKIRRKVLEYNEKLDDYDAMN' A
#
# COMPACT_ATOMS: atom_id res chain seq x y z
N MET A 1 -20.59 10.32 5.70
CA MET A 1 -19.84 9.55 4.70
C MET A 1 -18.45 10.14 4.71
N GLU A 2 -17.55 9.57 5.51
CA GLU A 2 -16.19 10.10 5.60
C GLU A 2 -15.45 9.69 4.33
N ILE A 3 -14.92 10.70 3.63
CA ILE A 3 -14.02 10.52 2.50
C ILE A 3 -12.61 10.75 3.04
N TRP A 4 -11.74 9.76 2.89
CA TRP A 4 -10.34 9.87 3.29
C TRP A 4 -9.48 9.81 2.03
N ASN A 5 -8.37 10.55 2.05
CA ASN A 5 -7.37 10.42 0.99
C ASN A 5 -6.52 9.16 1.21
N LEU A 6 -6.00 8.62 0.12
CA LEU A 6 -5.22 7.39 0.14
C LEU A 6 -4.00 7.49 1.07
N ALA A 7 -3.35 8.66 1.15
CA ALA A 7 -2.23 8.89 2.06
C ALA A 7 -2.62 8.78 3.55
N GLY A 8 -3.80 9.30 3.94
CA GLY A 8 -4.31 9.19 5.31
C GLY A 8 -4.66 7.75 5.67
N ILE A 9 -5.29 7.03 4.74
CA ILE A 9 -5.61 5.59 4.90
C ILE A 9 -4.32 4.79 5.08
N SER A 10 -3.30 5.05 4.27
CA SER A 10 -2.01 4.35 4.37
C SER A 10 -1.39 4.45 5.78
N MET A 11 -1.52 5.61 6.42
CA MET A 11 -1.09 5.80 7.81
C MET A 11 -1.97 5.04 8.81
N SER A 12 -3.28 5.04 8.62
CA SER A 12 -4.22 4.31 9.49
C SER A 12 -4.01 2.79 9.46
N PHE A 13 -3.59 2.23 8.32
CA PHE A 13 -3.27 0.81 8.14
C PHE A 13 -1.83 0.44 8.52
N GLN A 14 -1.04 1.38 9.07
CA GLN A 14 0.37 1.18 9.42
C GLN A 14 1.25 0.76 8.22
N PHE A 15 0.88 1.14 6.99
CA PHE A 15 1.73 0.92 5.82
C PHE A 15 2.96 1.84 5.81
N ALA A 16 2.84 3.01 6.42
CA ALA A 16 3.93 3.96 6.59
C ALA A 16 3.81 4.69 7.93
N GLU A 17 4.94 4.95 8.59
CA GLU A 17 4.99 5.69 9.86
C GLU A 17 4.81 7.20 9.65
N HIS A 18 5.27 7.71 8.50
CA HIS A 18 5.19 9.12 8.16
C HIS A 18 4.43 9.38 6.88
N LEU A 19 3.70 10.50 6.84
CA LEU A 19 2.93 10.94 5.67
C LEU A 19 3.78 11.07 4.41
N ARG A 20 5.03 11.55 4.56
CA ARG A 20 5.97 11.70 3.43
C ARG A 20 6.32 10.35 2.80
N GLU A 21 6.50 9.31 3.61
CA GLU A 21 6.77 7.96 3.12
C GLU A 21 5.53 7.36 2.48
N ALA A 22 4.35 7.53 3.09
CA ALA A 22 3.08 7.11 2.52
C ALA A 22 2.88 7.68 1.10
N VAL A 23 3.11 8.99 0.94
CA VAL A 23 3.06 9.67 -0.37
C VAL A 23 4.08 9.07 -1.33
N THR A 24 5.33 8.88 -0.90
CA THR A 24 6.39 8.32 -1.74
C THR A 24 6.04 6.91 -2.23
N TYR A 25 5.47 6.06 -1.37
CA TYR A 25 5.08 4.69 -1.75
C TYR A 25 3.91 4.68 -2.73
N ILE A 26 2.95 5.60 -2.56
CA ILE A 26 1.84 5.76 -3.49
C ILE A 26 2.35 6.26 -4.84
N GLU A 27 3.18 7.31 -4.87
CA GLU A 27 3.74 7.88 -6.11
C GLU A 27 4.59 6.87 -6.89
N GLN A 28 5.31 5.99 -6.19
CA GLN A 28 6.07 4.88 -6.79
C GLN A 28 5.17 3.74 -7.31
N GLY A 29 3.87 3.77 -7.02
CA GLY A 29 2.91 2.75 -7.45
C GLY A 29 3.01 1.46 -6.63
N HIS A 30 3.41 1.54 -5.36
CA HIS A 30 3.47 0.37 -4.47
C HIS A 30 2.14 0.02 -3.83
N ILE A 31 1.13 0.89 -3.92
CA ILE A 31 -0.20 0.71 -3.35
C ILE A 31 -1.24 0.52 -4.48
N ARG A 32 -2.13 -0.46 -4.31
CA ARG A 32 -3.32 -0.65 -5.15
C ARG A 32 -4.60 -0.59 -4.33
N VAL A 33 -5.68 -0.20 -4.99
CA VAL A 33 -7.03 -0.19 -4.42
C VAL A 33 -7.87 -1.16 -5.24
N GLY A 34 -8.15 -2.34 -4.68
CA GLY A 34 -8.77 -3.42 -5.43
C GLY A 34 -7.88 -3.90 -6.58
N PRO A 35 -8.36 -3.92 -7.84
CA PRO A 35 -7.58 -4.37 -8.99
C PRO A 35 -6.65 -3.30 -9.56
N ASP A 36 -6.88 -2.02 -9.27
CA ASP A 36 -6.20 -0.90 -9.91
C ASP A 36 -5.08 -0.32 -9.03
N THR A 37 -3.89 -0.14 -9.62
CA THR A 37 -2.77 0.54 -8.97
C THR A 37 -2.99 2.05 -9.01
N VAL A 38 -2.86 2.70 -7.86
CA VAL A 38 -3.08 4.15 -7.73
C VAL A 38 -1.75 4.85 -7.44
N THR A 39 -1.45 5.87 -8.23
CA THR A 39 -0.23 6.68 -8.07
C THR A 39 -0.48 8.09 -7.51
N ASP A 40 -1.75 8.47 -7.35
CA ASP A 40 -2.14 9.77 -6.81
C ASP A 40 -2.37 9.70 -5.29
N PRO A 41 -1.56 10.39 -4.46
CA PRO A 41 -1.74 10.39 -3.00
C PRO A 41 -3.02 11.11 -2.54
N ALA A 42 -3.58 11.99 -3.38
CA ALA A 42 -4.83 12.70 -3.13
C ALA A 42 -6.08 11.91 -3.56
N PHE A 43 -5.90 10.67 -4.04
CA PHE A 43 -7.00 9.84 -4.47
C PHE A 43 -7.99 9.60 -3.32
N LEU A 44 -9.27 9.91 -3.59
CA LEU A 44 -10.34 9.76 -2.61
C LEU A 44 -10.83 8.32 -2.63
N VAL A 45 -10.64 7.64 -1.51
CA VAL A 45 -11.10 6.26 -1.33
C VAL A 45 -12.43 6.30 -0.57
N THR A 46 -13.40 5.54 -1.05
CA THR A 46 -14.67 5.37 -0.33
C THR A 46 -14.52 4.34 0.78
N ARG A 47 -15.32 4.44 1.85
CA ARG A 47 -15.29 3.50 2.98
C ARG A 47 -15.34 2.02 2.57
N ASN A 48 -16.08 1.69 1.51
CA ASN A 48 -16.20 0.31 1.03
C ASN A 48 -14.93 -0.18 0.29
N MET A 49 -14.14 0.75 -0.25
CA MET A 49 -12.89 0.46 -0.96
C MET A 49 -11.67 0.43 -0.03
N GLU A 50 -11.83 0.93 1.20
CA GLU A 50 -10.76 1.02 2.20
C GLU A 50 -10.18 -0.36 2.55
N ASP A 51 -11.03 -1.38 2.73
CA ASP A 51 -10.60 -2.76 2.98
C ASP A 51 -9.81 -3.40 1.83
N PHE A 52 -9.92 -2.83 0.62
CA PHE A 52 -9.22 -3.33 -0.58
C PHE A 52 -7.91 -2.60 -0.85
N VAL A 53 -7.46 -1.72 0.05
CA VAL A 53 -6.16 -1.05 -0.07
C VAL A 53 -5.06 -2.02 0.35
N THR A 54 -4.25 -2.47 -0.61
CA THR A 54 -3.15 -3.41 -0.35
C THR A 54 -1.87 -2.99 -1.06
N TRP A 55 -0.73 -3.54 -0.63
CA TRP A 55 0.49 -3.50 -1.43
C TRP A 55 0.27 -4.18 -2.78
N VAL A 56 0.93 -3.66 -3.81
CA VAL A 56 1.09 -4.35 -5.10
C VAL A 56 1.97 -5.58 -4.91
N ASP A 57 1.65 -6.66 -5.61
CA ASP A 57 2.35 -7.93 -5.44
C ASP A 57 3.85 -7.84 -5.78
N THR A 58 4.21 -7.04 -6.80
CA THR A 58 5.59 -6.78 -7.22
C THR A 58 6.33 -5.76 -6.34
N SER A 59 5.72 -5.28 -5.26
CA SER A 59 6.33 -4.26 -4.40
C SER A 59 7.51 -4.82 -3.61
N LYS A 60 8.69 -4.18 -3.79
CA LYS A 60 9.90 -4.49 -3.00
C LYS A 60 9.71 -4.22 -1.51
N ILE A 61 8.84 -3.27 -1.16
CA ILE A 61 8.53 -2.93 0.24
C ILE A 61 7.78 -4.10 0.87
N ARG A 62 6.77 -4.64 0.19
CA ARG A 62 6.04 -5.83 0.64
C ARG A 62 6.98 -7.00 0.86
N ARG A 63 7.90 -7.25 -0.08
CA ARG A 63 8.91 -8.31 0.06
C ARG A 63 9.77 -8.13 1.31
N LYS A 64 10.26 -6.91 1.55
CA LYS A 64 11.08 -6.60 2.73
C LYS A 64 10.30 -6.73 4.04
N VAL A 65 9.01 -6.37 4.04
CA VAL A 65 8.12 -6.58 5.20
C VAL A 65 7.88 -8.07 5.44
N LEU A 66 7.68 -8.88 4.39
CA LEU A 66 7.50 -10.33 4.51
C LEU A 66 8.78 -11.04 4.96
N GLU A 67 9.94 -10.63 4.44
CA GLU A 67 11.27 -11.09 4.88
C GLU A 67 11.50 -10.79 6.35
N TYR A 68 11.19 -9.57 6.79
CA TYR A 68 11.28 -9.18 8.20
C TYR A 68 10.37 -10.04 9.11
N ASN A 69 9.22 -10.46 8.60
CA ASN A 69 8.27 -11.31 9.33
C ASN A 69 8.54 -12.82 9.16
N GLU A 70 9.66 -13.22 8.53
CA GLU A 70 10.01 -14.62 8.22
C GLU A 70 8.90 -15.38 7.45
N LYS A 71 8.04 -14.63 6.75
CA LYS A 71 6.91 -15.14 5.93
C LYS A 71 7.18 -14.99 4.44
N LEU A 72 8.44 -14.75 4.07
CA LEU A 72 8.82 -14.70 2.67
C LEU A 72 8.71 -16.11 2.09
N ASP A 73 7.77 -16.28 1.17
CA ASP A 73 7.67 -17.51 0.38
C ASP A 73 8.82 -17.52 -0.66
N ASP A 74 9.57 -18.63 -0.70
CA ASP A 74 10.69 -18.82 -1.62
C ASP A 74 10.28 -18.67 -3.10
N TYR A 75 8.99 -18.88 -3.43
CA TYR A 75 8.47 -18.68 -4.79
C TYR A 75 8.44 -17.20 -5.21
N ASP A 76 8.17 -16.28 -4.27
CA ASP A 76 8.12 -14.82 -4.52
C ASP A 76 9.53 -14.19 -4.52
N ALA A 77 10.51 -14.89 -3.94
CA ALA A 77 11.91 -14.46 -3.87
C ALA A 77 12.70 -14.65 -5.18
N MET A 78 12.24 -15.50 -6.10
CA MET A 78 12.94 -15.83 -7.36
C MET A 78 12.56 -14.96 -8.57
N ASN A 79 11.70 -13.94 -8.41
CA ASN A 79 11.20 -13.07 -9.49
C ASN A 79 11.45 -11.57 -9.21
#